data_AF-A0A7J9EBC2-F1
#
_entry.id   AF-A0A7J9EBC2-F1
#
_cell.length_a   1.000
_cell.length_b   1.000
_cell.length_c   1.000
_cell.angle_alpha   90.00
_cell.angle_beta   90.00
_cell.angle_gamma   90.00
#
_symmetry.space_group_name_H-M   'P 1'
#
loop_
_entity.id
_entity.type
_entity.pdbx_description
1 polymer ?
#
loop_
_entity_poly.entity_id
_entity_poly.type
_entity_poly.pdbx_seq_one_letter_code
_entity_poly.pdbx_strand_id
1 'polypeptide(L)' 'MRQGAERMCMPAPTVDQFVEAVKETVLANKRWVTNIPDLKHVQFSNLIYMFY' A
#
# COMPACT_ATOMS: atom_id res chain seq x y z
N MET A 1 3.41 9.68 6.09
CA MET A 1 1.98 10.06 6.14
C MET A 1 1.62 11.02 7.26
N ARG A 2 2.02 10.79 8.53
CA ARG A 2 1.62 11.63 9.68
C ARG A 2 1.84 13.14 9.51
N GLN A 3 3.06 13.56 9.12
CA GLN A 3 3.37 14.97 8.88
C GLN A 3 2.52 15.61 7.74
N GLY A 4 2.10 14.81 6.77
CA GLY A 4 1.21 15.28 5.70
C GLY A 4 -0.21 15.53 6.21
N ALA A 5 -0.73 14.61 7.02
CA ALA A 5 -2.03 14.73 7.66
C ALA A 5 -2.09 15.94 8.62
N GLU A 6 -1.03 16.15 9.42
CA GLU A 6 -0.88 17.32 10.29
C GLU A 6 -0.96 18.64 9.51
N ARG A 7 -0.25 18.75 8.37
CA ARG A 7 -0.33 19.95 7.50
C ARG A 7 -1.70 20.17 6.87
N MET A 8 -2.44 19.09 6.62
CA MET A 8 -3.80 19.16 6.09
C MET A 8 -4.86 19.35 7.18
N CYS A 9 -4.47 19.44 8.46
CA CYS A 9 -5.38 19.42 9.61
C CYS A 9 -6.35 18.21 9.57
N MET A 10 -5.87 17.07 9.08
CA MET A 10 -6.62 15.82 8.98
C MET A 10 -6.07 14.78 9.97
N PRO A 11 -6.91 13.88 10.49
CA PRO A 11 -6.44 12.78 11.32
C PRO A 11 -5.54 11.86 10.51
N ALA A 12 -4.37 11.53 11.06
CA ALA A 12 -3.49 10.54 10.45
C ALA A 12 -4.07 9.14 10.65
N PRO A 13 -4.12 8.29 9.60
CA PRO A 13 -4.52 6.90 9.75
C PRO A 13 -3.49 6.14 10.60
N THR A 14 -3.94 5.06 11.25
CA THR A 14 -3.02 4.12 11.91
C THR A 14 -2.20 3.35 10.87
N VAL A 15 -1.11 2.71 11.32
CA VAL A 15 -0.30 1.86 10.45
C VAL A 15 -1.14 0.73 9.86
N ASP A 16 -1.96 0.07 10.69
CA ASP A 16 -2.82 -1.02 10.23
C ASP A 16 -3.83 -0.58 9.17
N GLN A 17 -4.49 0.56 9.40
CA GLN A 17 -5.44 1.14 8.43
C GLN A 17 -4.75 1.49 7.10
N PHE A 18 -3.53 2.04 7.18
CA PHE A 18 -2.75 2.34 5.99
C PHE A 18 -2.39 1.05 5.22
N VAL A 19 -1.92 0.02 5.92
CA VAL A 19 -1.53 -1.26 5.32
C VAL A 19 -2.73 -1.97 4.69
N GLU A 20 -3.89 -1.95 5.35
CA GLU A 20 -5.13 -2.49 4.80
C GLU A 20 -5.56 -1.75 3.52
N ALA A 21 -5.59 -0.43 3.55
CA ALA A 21 -5.94 0.39 2.39
C ALA A 21 -4.97 0.16 1.21
N VAL A 22 -3.67 -0.02 1.46
CA VAL A 22 -2.68 -0.35 0.43
C VAL A 22 -2.96 -1.73 -0.17
N LYS A 23 -3.26 -2.74 0.65
CA LYS A 23 -3.63 -4.09 0.17
C LYS A 23 -4.82 -4.05 -0.77
N GLU A 24 -5.90 -3.37 -0.37
CA GLU A 24 -7.12 -3.23 -1.17
C GLU A 24 -6.85 -2.49 -2.48
N THR A 25 -6.10 -1.38 -2.41
CA THR A 25 -5.76 -0.56 -3.57
C THR A 25 -4.96 -1.38 -4.59
N VAL A 26 -3.98 -2.15 -4.12
CA VAL A 26 -3.14 -3.02 -4.96
C VAL A 26 -3.98 -4.16 -5.56
N LEU A 27 -4.91 -4.75 -4.79
CA LEU A 27 -5.84 -5.77 -5.26
C LEU A 27 -6.78 -5.24 -6.36
N ALA A 28 -7.29 -4.03 -6.19
CA ALA A 28 -8.14 -3.36 -7.17
C ALA A 28 -7.36 -2.98 -8.44
N ASN A 29 -6.06 -2.71 -8.32
CA ASN A 29 -5.20 -2.26 -9.41
C ASN A 29 -4.25 -3.35 -9.97
N LYS A 30 -4.59 -4.64 -9.82
CA LYS A 30 -3.77 -5.77 -10.28
C LYS A 30 -3.21 -5.60 -11.70
N ARG A 31 -4.04 -5.15 -12.65
CA ARG A 31 -3.66 -4.94 -14.06
C ARG A 31 -2.49 -3.95 -14.25
N TRP A 32 -2.39 -2.94 -13.37
CA TRP A 32 -1.32 -1.94 -13.42
C TRP A 32 -0.01 -2.48 -12.81
N VAL A 33 -0.13 -3.31 -11.77
CA VAL A 33 1.02 -3.91 -11.07
C VAL A 33 1.65 -5.04 -11.88
N THR A 34 0.86 -5.84 -12.60
CA THR A 34 1.33 -7.01 -13.38
C THR A 34 2.25 -6.66 -14.56
N ASN A 35 2.25 -5.41 -15.01
CA ASN A 35 3.05 -4.98 -16.16
C ASN A 35 4.49 -4.59 -15.81
N ILE A 36 4.84 -4.55 -14.52
CA ILE A 36 6.19 -4.25 -14.07
C ILE A 36 6.99 -5.57 -14.08
N PRO A 37 8.02 -5.74 -14.94
CA PRO A 37 8.75 -7.00 -15.11
C PRO A 37 9.32 -7.54 -13.79
N ASP A 38 9.82 -6.65 -12.92
CA ASP A 38 10.43 -7.01 -11.63
C ASP A 38 9.40 -7.37 -10.55
N LEU A 39 8.12 -7.02 -10.75
CA LEU A 39 7.05 -7.37 -9.82
C LEU A 39 6.28 -8.63 -10.24
N LYS A 40 6.64 -9.25 -11.38
CA LYS A 40 6.02 -10.50 -11.84
C LYS A 40 6.26 -11.68 -10.90
N HIS A 41 7.38 -11.67 -10.19
CA HIS A 41 7.77 -12.70 -9.21
C HIS A 41 7.53 -12.28 -7.77
N VAL A 42 7.19 -11.01 -7.53
CA VAL A 42 6.76 -10.54 -6.21
C VAL A 42 5.34 -11.06 -6.01
N GLN A 43 5.25 -12.28 -5.46
CA GLN A 43 4.01 -12.80 -4.90
C GLN A 43 3.41 -11.70 -4.01
N PHE A 44 2.12 -11.38 -4.14
CA PHE A 44 1.47 -10.32 -3.36
C PHE A 44 1.73 -10.47 -1.84
N SER A 45 2.00 -11.69 -1.38
CA SER A 45 2.49 -11.98 -0.03
C SER A 45 3.74 -11.17 0.35
N ASN A 46 4.72 -11.01 -0.53
CA ASN A 46 5.99 -10.32 -0.26
C ASN A 46 5.83 -8.80 -0.13
N LEU A 47 4.87 -8.21 -0.85
CA LEU A 47 4.48 -6.82 -0.64
C LEU A 47 3.84 -6.63 0.72
N ILE A 48 3.04 -7.60 1.19
CA ILE A 48 2.44 -7.57 2.53
C ILE A 48 3.50 -7.70 3.63
N TYR A 49 4.52 -8.55 3.43
CA TYR A 49 5.64 -8.70 4.36
C TYR A 49 6.58 -7.48 4.44
N MET A 50 6.63 -6.62 3.41
CA MET A 50 7.39 -5.36 3.43
C MET A 50 6.79 -4.29 4.35
N PHE A 51 5.54 -4.48 4.80
CA PHE A 51 4.83 -3.53 5.66
C PHE A 51 4.66 -4.02 7.10
N TYR A 52 5.35 -5.10 7.49
CA TYR A 52 5.37 -5.66 8.85
C TYR A 52 6.79 -5.64 9.42
#